data_AF-A2FGH2-F1
#
_entry.id   AF-A2FGH2-F1
#
_cell.length_a   1.000
_cell.length_b   1.000
_cell.length_c   1.000
_cell.angle_alpha   90.00
_cell.angle_beta   90.00
_cell.angle_gamma   90.00
#
_symmetry.space_group_name_H-M   'P 1'
#
loop_
_entity.id
_entity.type
_entity.pdbx_description
1 polymer ?
#
loop_
_entity_poly.entity_id
_entity_poly.type
_entity_poly.pdbx_seq_one_letter_code
_entity_poly.pdbx_strand_id
1 'polypeptide(L)'
;MAFQGCTNLSKFSFGNHIIEIGTSAFENAILNSEIAFPATLTKISNTAFKNCKKIPSISFSSSSSLQILDSAFENCISITSIIFITNTETTLGSSCFSNLTSLNSIQISNNIKSVGSACFSNSGLSRVDFFNNNISFDSLSPSIFRGCINLRSFTIPSNRITIGTSALSGTSIEHLDIPDSVETFDGYCFSFCTKLVSINIKNSSHLENIRLGVFQGCTNFATINEFISSNFVCESGALYSSDRNRMHVYPPASTRRYFYLLEGVVSIEDSAFIGCTHLESILLPEKSLFKIGQSSFEGCINLRHITIPSSIVSIGENAFLNCPSLNCGALIQNRENKTFIRLLKQSGLDISSSLYCSGFSCEANIHSNLHLRITETAVMILM
;
A
#
# COMPACT_ATOMS: atom_id res chain seq x y z
N MET A 1 -18.58 11.13 30.33
CA MET A 1 -18.37 9.94 31.18
C MET A 1 -19.61 9.61 32.02
N ALA A 2 -20.79 9.43 31.42
CA ALA A 2 -22.04 9.23 32.19
C ALA A 2 -22.25 7.77 32.66
N PHE A 3 -21.91 6.81 31.80
CA PHE A 3 -22.06 5.36 31.97
C PHE A 3 -20.77 4.61 31.62
N GLN A 4 -19.62 5.29 31.74
CA GLN A 4 -18.32 4.69 31.44
C GLN A 4 -18.08 3.50 32.38
N GLY A 5 -17.69 2.36 31.81
CA GLY A 5 -17.41 1.13 32.56
C GLY A 5 -18.65 0.47 33.18
N CYS A 6 -19.87 0.90 32.84
CA CYS A 6 -21.09 0.27 33.33
C CYS A 6 -21.29 -1.12 32.72
N THR A 7 -20.70 -2.14 33.37
CA THR A 7 -20.73 -3.54 32.92
C THR A 7 -22.10 -4.22 33.06
N ASN A 8 -23.00 -3.67 33.87
CA ASN A 8 -24.35 -4.19 34.04
C ASN A 8 -25.40 -3.49 33.16
N LEU A 9 -25.03 -2.44 32.41
CA LEU A 9 -25.95 -1.72 31.54
C LEU A 9 -26.13 -2.49 30.23
N SER A 10 -27.13 -3.38 30.18
CA SER A 10 -27.44 -4.21 29.01
C SER A 10 -28.25 -3.47 27.95
N LYS A 11 -29.15 -2.59 28.36
CA LYS A 11 -30.03 -1.82 27.48
C LYS A 11 -30.04 -0.35 27.87
N PHE A 12 -30.06 0.52 26.87
CA PHE A 12 -30.24 1.96 27.06
C PHE A 12 -31.17 2.49 25.97
N SER A 13 -32.28 3.13 26.38
CA SER A 13 -33.22 3.75 25.46
C SER A 13 -32.94 5.25 25.43
N PHE A 14 -32.54 5.77 24.26
CA PHE A 14 -32.35 7.20 24.07
C PHE A 14 -33.72 7.90 23.99
N GLY A 15 -33.90 8.97 24.76
CA GLY A 15 -35.09 9.82 24.66
C GLY A 15 -35.05 10.71 23.40
N ASN A 16 -36.20 11.23 22.99
CA ASN A 16 -36.36 12.02 21.76
C ASN A 16 -35.81 13.47 21.83
N HIS A 17 -35.10 13.83 22.90
CA HIS A 17 -34.53 15.16 23.11
C HIS A 17 -33.00 15.15 23.19
N ILE A 18 -32.36 13.99 22.99
CA ILE A 18 -30.90 13.89 23.02
C ILE A 18 -30.34 14.54 21.76
N ILE A 19 -29.54 15.59 21.97
CA ILE A 19 -28.85 16.34 20.91
C ILE A 19 -27.40 15.87 20.78
N GLU A 20 -26.73 15.63 21.90
CA GLU A 20 -25.33 15.21 21.94
C GLU A 20 -25.12 14.06 22.92
N ILE A 21 -24.24 13.13 22.53
CA ILE A 21 -23.67 12.11 23.42
C ILE A 21 -22.22 12.50 23.71
N GLY A 22 -21.93 12.78 24.98
CA GLY A 22 -20.64 13.30 25.41
C GLY A 22 -19.49 12.30 25.33
N THR A 23 -18.26 12.82 25.48
CA THR A 23 -17.01 12.04 25.43
C THR A 23 -17.03 10.88 26.43
N SER A 24 -16.65 9.69 25.95
CA SER A 24 -16.63 8.43 26.72
C SER A 24 -17.93 8.18 27.51
N ALA A 25 -19.09 8.60 26.98
CA ALA A 25 -20.35 8.48 27.71
C ALA A 25 -20.70 7.03 28.08
N PHE A 26 -20.43 6.08 27.19
CA PHE A 26 -20.72 4.64 27.32
C PHE A 26 -19.47 3.78 27.12
N GLU A 27 -18.27 4.36 27.16
CA GLU A 27 -17.04 3.60 26.93
C GLU A 27 -16.96 2.38 27.88
N ASN A 28 -16.64 1.20 27.35
CA ASN A 28 -16.63 -0.09 28.07
C ASN A 28 -17.99 -0.55 28.64
N ALA A 29 -19.13 0.06 28.26
CA ALA A 29 -20.45 -0.43 28.65
C ALA A 29 -20.81 -1.72 27.90
N ILE A 30 -21.63 -2.59 28.53
CA ILE A 30 -22.03 -3.89 27.96
C ILE A 30 -23.44 -3.80 27.35
N LEU A 31 -23.65 -2.82 26.47
CA LEU A 31 -24.89 -2.67 25.72
C LEU A 31 -25.05 -3.87 24.76
N ASN A 32 -26.11 -4.67 24.93
CA ASN A 32 -26.35 -5.92 24.19
C ASN A 32 -27.65 -5.88 23.37
N SER A 33 -28.17 -4.68 23.12
CA SER A 33 -29.36 -4.42 22.31
C SER A 33 -29.03 -3.48 21.18
N GLU A 34 -29.82 -3.56 20.11
CA GLU A 34 -29.74 -2.65 18.97
C GLU A 34 -29.90 -1.20 19.43
N ILE A 35 -29.14 -0.28 18.84
CA ILE A 35 -29.21 1.15 19.16
C ILE A 35 -29.77 1.92 17.97
N ALA A 36 -31.00 2.38 18.13
CA ALA A 36 -31.58 3.41 17.27
C ALA A 36 -31.37 4.78 17.91
N PHE A 37 -30.54 5.62 17.27
CA PHE A 37 -30.30 6.97 17.74
C PHE A 37 -31.47 7.90 17.36
N PRO A 38 -31.90 8.82 18.26
CA PRO A 38 -33.04 9.68 18.02
C PRO A 38 -32.76 10.70 16.90
N ALA A 39 -33.80 11.12 16.20
CA ALA A 39 -33.68 12.08 15.08
C ALA A 39 -33.11 13.44 15.48
N THR A 40 -33.18 13.81 16.76
CA THR A 40 -32.59 15.06 17.30
C THR A 40 -31.08 15.01 17.49
N LEU A 41 -30.46 13.82 17.40
CA LEU A 41 -29.04 13.66 17.66
C LEU A 41 -28.21 14.30 16.56
N THR A 42 -27.35 15.25 16.92
CA THR A 42 -26.46 15.96 15.99
C THR A 42 -24.99 15.60 16.21
N LYS A 43 -24.64 15.03 17.37
CA LYS A 43 -23.25 14.76 17.72
C LYS A 43 -23.05 13.55 18.62
N ILE A 44 -22.08 12.71 18.26
CA ILE A 44 -21.49 11.68 19.11
C ILE A 44 -20.03 12.04 19.31
N SER A 45 -19.66 12.38 20.54
CA SER A 45 -18.32 12.84 20.86
C SER A 45 -17.29 11.70 20.92
N ASN A 46 -16.01 12.08 21.05
CA ASN A 46 -14.89 11.15 21.02
C ASN A 46 -15.10 9.99 21.99
N THR A 47 -14.72 8.78 21.55
CA THR A 47 -14.74 7.55 22.36
C THR A 47 -16.07 7.21 23.03
N ALA A 48 -17.19 7.83 22.62
CA ALA A 48 -18.48 7.74 23.32
C ALA A 48 -18.94 6.31 23.58
N PHE A 49 -18.73 5.38 22.65
CA PHE A 49 -19.07 3.96 22.73
C PHE A 49 -17.84 3.05 22.58
N LYS A 50 -16.62 3.57 22.70
CA LYS A 50 -15.41 2.76 22.54
C LYS A 50 -15.46 1.51 23.44
N ASN A 51 -15.06 0.36 22.90
CA ASN A 51 -15.10 -0.95 23.56
C ASN A 51 -16.51 -1.42 24.01
N CYS A 52 -17.61 -0.91 23.43
CA CYS A 52 -18.94 -1.49 23.62
C CYS A 52 -19.09 -2.78 22.81
N LYS A 53 -18.47 -3.85 23.31
CA LYS A 53 -18.23 -5.09 22.56
C LYS A 53 -19.46 -5.97 22.29
N LYS A 54 -20.66 -5.58 22.73
CA LYS A 54 -21.88 -6.39 22.56
C LYS A 54 -22.98 -5.73 21.74
N ILE A 55 -22.78 -4.51 21.24
CA ILE A 55 -23.79 -3.83 20.42
C ILE A 55 -23.95 -4.62 19.12
N PRO A 56 -25.14 -5.14 18.79
CA PRO A 56 -25.35 -5.95 17.59
C PRO A 56 -25.48 -5.10 16.32
N SER A 57 -26.14 -3.94 16.40
CA SER A 57 -26.42 -3.06 15.27
C SER A 57 -26.67 -1.63 15.75
N ILE A 58 -26.40 -0.65 14.86
CA ILE A 58 -26.66 0.76 15.11
C ILE A 58 -27.36 1.41 13.90
N SER A 59 -28.30 2.32 14.17
CA SER A 59 -28.98 3.09 13.14
C SER A 59 -29.09 4.56 13.49
N PHE A 60 -28.84 5.43 12.50
CA PHE A 60 -28.88 6.88 12.61
C PHE A 60 -30.01 7.45 11.75
N SER A 61 -30.91 8.25 12.34
CA SER A 61 -32.03 8.89 11.63
C SER A 61 -32.07 10.41 11.87
N SER A 62 -30.91 11.04 12.01
CA SER A 62 -30.83 12.47 12.34
C SER A 62 -31.52 13.34 11.29
N SER A 63 -32.32 14.31 11.76
CA SER A 63 -33.00 15.31 10.91
C SER A 63 -32.12 16.54 10.64
N SER A 64 -30.89 16.57 11.14
CA SER A 64 -29.90 17.64 10.97
C SER A 64 -28.52 17.05 10.71
N SER A 65 -27.50 17.86 10.43
CA SER A 65 -26.16 17.35 10.20
C SER A 65 -25.64 16.57 11.42
N LEU A 66 -25.12 15.37 11.18
CA LEU A 66 -24.65 14.44 12.20
C LEU A 66 -23.12 14.36 12.20
N GLN A 67 -22.50 14.55 13.36
CA GLN A 67 -21.06 14.39 13.54
C GLN A 67 -20.78 13.20 14.45
N ILE A 68 -20.07 12.20 13.94
CA ILE A 68 -19.58 11.06 14.74
C ILE A 68 -18.07 11.24 14.88
N LEU A 69 -17.62 11.68 16.05
CA LEU A 69 -16.23 12.06 16.25
C LEU A 69 -15.29 10.86 16.48
N ASP A 70 -14.03 11.15 16.77
CA ASP A 70 -12.94 10.18 16.73
C ASP A 70 -13.15 9.01 17.69
N SER A 71 -12.87 7.80 17.20
CA SER A 71 -12.97 6.55 17.96
C SER A 71 -14.33 6.31 18.64
N ALA A 72 -15.41 6.98 18.20
CA ALA A 72 -16.72 6.92 18.85
C ALA A 72 -17.23 5.49 19.06
N PHE A 73 -17.03 4.58 18.09
CA PHE A 73 -17.40 3.16 18.16
C PHE A 73 -16.20 2.23 17.94
N GLU A 74 -14.97 2.69 18.24
CA GLU A 74 -13.78 1.85 18.13
C GLU A 74 -13.93 0.58 18.98
N ASN A 75 -13.56 -0.58 18.42
CA ASN A 75 -13.57 -1.88 19.09
C ASN A 75 -14.96 -2.34 19.58
N CYS A 76 -16.03 -1.89 18.91
CA CYS A 76 -17.37 -2.44 19.06
C CYS A 76 -17.54 -3.73 18.23
N ILE A 77 -16.77 -4.76 18.59
CA ILE A 77 -16.53 -5.97 17.77
C ILE A 77 -17.78 -6.75 17.32
N SER A 78 -18.92 -6.59 18.00
CA SER A 78 -20.17 -7.31 17.67
C SER A 78 -21.09 -6.56 16.71
N ILE A 79 -20.76 -5.32 16.31
CA ILE A 79 -21.60 -4.58 15.37
C ILE A 79 -21.54 -5.28 14.01
N THR A 80 -22.68 -5.76 13.56
CA THR A 80 -22.85 -6.46 12.27
C THR A 80 -23.43 -5.54 11.20
N SER A 81 -24.10 -4.45 11.59
CA SER A 81 -24.78 -3.53 10.70
C SER A 81 -24.75 -2.09 11.22
N ILE A 82 -24.48 -1.16 10.31
CA ILE A 82 -24.53 0.29 10.50
C ILE A 82 -25.45 0.85 9.43
N ILE A 83 -26.55 1.50 9.85
CA ILE A 83 -27.56 2.03 8.93
C ILE A 83 -27.67 3.54 9.08
N PHE A 84 -27.51 4.27 7.97
CA PHE A 84 -27.77 5.70 7.88
C PHE A 84 -29.11 5.93 7.17
N ILE A 85 -30.16 6.26 7.95
CA ILE A 85 -31.50 6.65 7.49
C ILE A 85 -31.58 8.18 7.53
N THR A 86 -30.59 8.86 6.97
CA THR A 86 -30.51 10.31 6.98
C THR A 86 -30.20 10.81 5.57
N ASN A 87 -30.87 11.90 5.19
CA ASN A 87 -30.58 12.67 3.99
C ASN A 87 -29.75 13.92 4.30
N THR A 88 -29.39 14.14 5.56
CA THR A 88 -28.56 15.25 6.02
C THR A 88 -27.09 14.86 6.05
N GLU A 89 -26.25 15.88 6.05
CA GLU A 89 -24.80 15.69 6.01
C GLU A 89 -24.31 14.91 7.24
N THR A 90 -23.44 13.93 6.99
CA THR A 90 -22.79 13.15 8.03
C THR A 90 -21.28 13.29 7.90
N THR A 91 -20.60 13.56 9.03
CA THR A 91 -19.15 13.54 9.11
C THR A 91 -18.70 12.43 10.05
N LEU A 92 -17.74 11.62 9.58
CA LEU A 92 -17.16 10.52 10.32
C LEU A 92 -15.73 10.89 10.72
N GLY A 93 -15.43 10.86 12.01
CA GLY A 93 -14.12 11.11 12.57
C GLY A 93 -13.14 9.96 12.34
N SER A 94 -11.90 10.17 12.77
CA SER A 94 -10.83 9.19 12.65
C SER A 94 -11.11 7.98 13.53
N SER A 95 -10.88 6.77 12.99
CA SER A 95 -11.06 5.50 13.71
C SER A 95 -12.46 5.29 14.32
N CYS A 96 -13.48 6.07 13.94
CA CYS A 96 -14.76 6.05 14.64
C CYS A 96 -15.50 4.72 14.53
N PHE A 97 -15.21 3.91 13.51
CA PHE A 97 -15.72 2.56 13.29
C PHE A 97 -14.57 1.54 13.10
N SER A 98 -13.44 1.73 13.77
CA SER A 98 -12.31 0.80 13.66
C SER A 98 -12.49 -0.46 14.53
N ASN A 99 -11.88 -1.55 14.11
CA ASN A 99 -11.93 -2.86 14.76
C ASN A 99 -13.37 -3.42 14.90
N LEU A 100 -14.26 -3.14 13.95
CA LEU A 100 -15.59 -3.75 13.91
C LEU A 100 -15.51 -5.12 13.23
N THR A 101 -14.95 -6.11 13.92
CA THR A 101 -14.60 -7.41 13.34
C THR A 101 -15.79 -8.25 12.87
N SER A 102 -17.02 -7.96 13.32
CA SER A 102 -18.25 -8.60 12.84
C SER A 102 -18.97 -7.82 11.73
N LEU A 103 -18.53 -6.61 11.37
CA LEU A 103 -19.18 -5.78 10.35
C LEU A 103 -18.85 -6.35 8.96
N ASN A 104 -19.84 -6.97 8.32
CA ASN A 104 -19.63 -7.64 7.04
C ASN A 104 -19.61 -6.68 5.83
N SER A 105 -20.46 -5.66 5.85
CA SER A 105 -20.58 -4.71 4.75
C SER A 105 -20.89 -3.30 5.24
N ILE A 106 -20.50 -2.30 4.46
CA ILE A 106 -20.86 -0.91 4.69
C ILE A 106 -21.27 -0.23 3.39
N GLN A 107 -22.33 0.57 3.45
CA GLN A 107 -22.74 1.45 2.37
C GLN A 107 -22.27 2.88 2.68
N ILE A 108 -21.46 3.44 1.79
CA ILE A 108 -21.02 4.84 1.84
C ILE A 108 -21.95 5.68 0.95
N SER A 109 -22.92 6.34 1.57
CA SER A 109 -23.93 7.17 0.92
C SER A 109 -23.43 8.58 0.62
N ASN A 110 -24.07 9.27 -0.33
CA ASN A 110 -23.73 10.63 -0.81
C ASN A 110 -23.87 11.74 0.25
N ASN A 111 -24.53 11.45 1.37
CA ASN A 111 -24.69 12.36 2.49
C ASN A 111 -23.48 12.32 3.44
N ILE A 112 -22.60 11.31 3.33
CA ILE A 112 -21.35 11.24 4.09
C ILE A 112 -20.32 12.18 3.44
N LYS A 113 -20.16 13.37 4.00
CA LYS A 113 -19.33 14.45 3.42
C LYS A 113 -17.85 14.38 3.78
N SER A 114 -17.50 13.65 4.85
CA SER A 114 -16.11 13.49 5.26
C SER A 114 -15.95 12.19 6.04
N VAL A 115 -14.81 11.52 5.81
CA VAL A 115 -14.42 10.29 6.50
C VAL A 115 -12.97 10.42 6.97
N GLY A 116 -12.77 10.44 8.28
CA GLY A 116 -11.46 10.55 8.91
C GLY A 116 -10.58 9.32 8.67
N SER A 117 -9.31 9.45 9.04
CA SER A 117 -8.32 8.39 8.87
C SER A 117 -8.69 7.13 9.63
N ALA A 118 -8.39 5.96 9.08
CA ALA A 118 -8.58 4.65 9.71
C ALA A 118 -10.03 4.33 10.13
N CYS A 119 -11.02 5.06 9.59
CA CYS A 119 -12.43 5.00 10.02
C CYS A 119 -12.97 3.58 10.11
N PHE A 120 -12.67 2.70 9.14
CA PHE A 120 -13.11 1.30 9.12
C PHE A 120 -11.95 0.29 9.23
N SER A 121 -10.77 0.72 9.69
CA SER A 121 -9.59 -0.14 9.78
C SER A 121 -9.83 -1.40 10.66
N ASN A 122 -9.22 -2.52 10.29
CA ASN A 122 -9.29 -3.83 10.93
C ASN A 122 -10.72 -4.35 11.14
N SER A 123 -11.66 -3.94 10.29
CA SER A 123 -13.06 -4.39 10.36
C SER A 123 -13.28 -5.66 9.55
N GLY A 124 -14.35 -6.39 9.85
CA GLY A 124 -14.71 -7.66 9.20
C GLY A 124 -15.22 -7.54 7.76
N LEU A 125 -15.01 -6.39 7.12
CA LEU A 125 -15.64 -6.01 5.85
C LEU A 125 -15.23 -6.97 4.73
N SER A 126 -16.22 -7.58 4.09
CA SER A 126 -16.08 -8.30 2.83
C SER A 126 -16.64 -7.53 1.63
N ARG A 127 -17.46 -6.49 1.87
CA ARG A 127 -18.05 -5.64 0.83
C ARG A 127 -18.12 -4.18 1.26
N VAL A 128 -17.76 -3.28 0.36
CA VAL A 128 -17.94 -1.82 0.51
C VAL A 128 -18.69 -1.34 -0.71
N ASP A 129 -19.85 -0.73 -0.49
CA ASP A 129 -20.70 -0.23 -1.58
C ASP A 129 -20.70 1.31 -1.54
N PHE A 130 -20.40 1.94 -2.67
CA PHE A 130 -20.45 3.40 -2.82
C PHE A 130 -21.70 3.78 -3.59
N PHE A 131 -22.49 4.72 -3.07
CA PHE A 131 -23.70 5.18 -3.76
C PHE A 131 -23.34 5.76 -5.15
N ASN A 132 -23.92 5.19 -6.20
CA ASN A 132 -23.60 5.51 -7.60
C ASN A 132 -22.11 5.39 -7.95
N ASN A 133 -21.36 4.52 -7.28
CA ASN A 133 -19.92 4.34 -7.45
C ASN A 133 -19.10 5.64 -7.26
N ASN A 134 -19.60 6.58 -6.45
CA ASN A 134 -18.95 7.86 -6.19
C ASN A 134 -18.84 8.12 -4.68
N ILE A 135 -17.87 8.96 -4.30
CA ILE A 135 -17.78 9.55 -2.97
C ILE A 135 -18.01 11.07 -3.04
N SER A 136 -18.51 11.66 -1.96
CA SER A 136 -18.70 13.12 -1.84
C SER A 136 -17.52 13.83 -1.17
N PHE A 137 -16.35 13.19 -1.14
CA PHE A 137 -15.10 13.68 -0.57
C PHE A 137 -13.93 13.33 -1.51
N ASP A 138 -12.78 14.00 -1.35
CA ASP A 138 -11.75 14.05 -2.40
C ASP A 138 -10.76 12.87 -2.40
N SER A 139 -10.79 12.02 -1.38
CA SER A 139 -9.82 10.92 -1.25
C SER A 139 -10.35 9.76 -0.42
N LEU A 140 -9.88 8.55 -0.71
CA LEU A 140 -9.93 7.47 0.27
C LEU A 140 -8.93 7.81 1.38
N SER A 141 -9.45 8.21 2.54
CA SER A 141 -8.63 8.76 3.63
C SER A 141 -7.56 7.76 4.10
N PRO A 142 -6.46 8.24 4.72
CA PRO A 142 -5.37 7.38 5.15
C PRO A 142 -5.86 6.21 6.01
N SER A 143 -5.43 4.99 5.67
CA SER A 143 -5.78 3.75 6.36
C SER A 143 -7.28 3.40 6.47
N ILE A 144 -8.17 4.05 5.71
CA ILE A 144 -9.64 3.89 5.84
C ILE A 144 -10.11 2.43 5.95
N PHE A 145 -9.56 1.52 5.13
CA PHE A 145 -9.87 0.08 5.12
C PHE A 145 -8.65 -0.80 5.44
N ARG A 146 -7.60 -0.23 6.04
CA ARG A 146 -6.38 -0.97 6.42
C ARG A 146 -6.75 -2.19 7.25
N GLY A 147 -6.22 -3.36 6.91
CA GLY A 147 -6.42 -4.60 7.66
C GLY A 147 -7.83 -5.21 7.54
N CYS A 148 -8.65 -4.79 6.58
CA CYS A 148 -9.90 -5.48 6.27
C CYS A 148 -9.62 -6.78 5.52
N ILE A 149 -9.17 -7.81 6.25
CA ILE A 149 -8.67 -9.08 5.70
C ILE A 149 -9.73 -9.92 4.97
N ASN A 150 -11.03 -9.63 5.14
CA ASN A 150 -12.11 -10.32 4.45
C ASN A 150 -12.45 -9.67 3.10
N LEU A 151 -11.90 -8.48 2.80
CA LEU A 151 -12.17 -7.73 1.58
C LEU A 151 -11.37 -8.32 0.42
N ARG A 152 -12.03 -9.14 -0.40
CA ARG A 152 -11.42 -9.84 -1.57
C ARG A 152 -11.60 -9.12 -2.90
N SER A 153 -12.59 -8.24 -2.97
CA SER A 153 -12.86 -7.39 -4.12
C SER A 153 -13.16 -5.98 -3.62
N PHE A 154 -12.69 -4.98 -4.35
CA PHE A 154 -12.97 -3.58 -4.03
C PHE A 154 -13.14 -2.79 -5.31
N THR A 155 -14.31 -2.15 -5.47
CA THR A 155 -14.57 -1.23 -6.57
C THR A 155 -14.15 0.17 -6.14
N ILE A 156 -13.12 0.69 -6.78
CA ILE A 156 -12.67 2.06 -6.54
C ILE A 156 -13.73 3.05 -7.09
N PRO A 157 -14.13 4.08 -6.32
CA PRO A 157 -15.04 5.11 -6.80
C PRO A 157 -14.54 5.84 -8.06
N SER A 158 -15.47 6.27 -8.91
CA SER A 158 -15.21 6.81 -10.26
C SER A 158 -15.00 8.32 -10.32
N ASN A 159 -15.06 9.04 -9.19
CA ASN A 159 -14.70 10.45 -9.12
C ASN A 159 -13.18 10.62 -9.02
N ARG A 160 -12.66 11.82 -9.32
CA ARG A 160 -11.22 12.11 -9.16
C ARG A 160 -10.83 11.88 -7.71
N ILE A 161 -9.93 10.93 -7.47
CA ILE A 161 -9.55 10.53 -6.12
C ILE A 161 -8.06 10.29 -5.97
N THR A 162 -7.58 10.60 -4.77
CA THR A 162 -6.34 10.04 -4.21
C THR A 162 -6.67 8.79 -3.40
N ILE A 163 -5.91 7.72 -3.61
CA ILE A 163 -5.92 6.55 -2.70
C ILE A 163 -4.88 6.83 -1.61
N GLY A 164 -5.35 7.27 -0.45
CA GLY A 164 -4.51 7.78 0.63
C GLY A 164 -3.57 6.75 1.25
N THR A 165 -2.61 7.24 2.02
CA THR A 165 -1.57 6.43 2.66
C THR A 165 -2.16 5.20 3.37
N SER A 166 -1.69 4.00 3.00
CA SER A 166 -2.15 2.71 3.56
C SER A 166 -3.67 2.44 3.49
N ALA A 167 -4.44 3.15 2.65
CA ALA A 167 -5.91 3.07 2.63
C ALA A 167 -6.46 1.64 2.51
N LEU A 168 -5.84 0.79 1.71
CA LEU A 168 -6.22 -0.61 1.44
C LEU A 168 -5.11 -1.59 1.88
N SER A 169 -4.17 -1.14 2.71
CA SER A 169 -3.06 -1.96 3.20
C SER A 169 -3.56 -3.18 3.98
N GLY A 170 -2.99 -4.36 3.74
CA GLY A 170 -3.35 -5.59 4.44
C GLY A 170 -4.76 -6.12 4.14
N THR A 171 -5.37 -5.70 3.03
CA THR A 171 -6.61 -6.30 2.53
C THR A 171 -6.31 -7.58 1.76
N SER A 172 -7.34 -8.38 1.47
CA SER A 172 -7.21 -9.63 0.71
C SER A 172 -7.66 -9.46 -0.75
N ILE A 173 -7.58 -8.24 -1.29
CA ILE A 173 -8.01 -7.94 -2.67
C ILE A 173 -7.19 -8.80 -3.63
N GLU A 174 -7.86 -9.50 -4.55
CA GLU A 174 -7.21 -10.43 -5.49
C GLU A 174 -6.88 -9.77 -6.83
N HIS A 175 -7.79 -8.95 -7.34
CA HIS A 175 -7.65 -8.22 -8.59
C HIS A 175 -8.17 -6.79 -8.42
N LEU A 176 -7.53 -5.84 -9.11
CA LEU A 176 -7.90 -4.44 -8.99
C LEU A 176 -7.96 -3.75 -10.35
N ASP A 177 -9.14 -3.28 -10.72
CA ASP A 177 -9.31 -2.35 -11.84
C ASP A 177 -9.13 -0.92 -11.32
N ILE A 178 -8.15 -0.21 -11.87
CA ILE A 178 -7.87 1.19 -11.56
C ILE A 178 -8.72 2.06 -12.49
N PRO A 179 -9.75 2.77 -11.98
CA PRO A 179 -10.56 3.63 -12.82
C PRO A 179 -9.75 4.83 -13.29
N ASP A 180 -10.18 5.41 -14.42
CA ASP A 180 -9.48 6.54 -15.05
C ASP A 180 -9.36 7.76 -14.12
N SER A 181 -10.23 7.85 -13.12
CA SER A 181 -10.32 8.96 -12.19
C SER A 181 -9.26 8.94 -11.08
N VAL A 182 -8.50 7.86 -10.90
CA VAL A 182 -7.45 7.84 -9.87
C VAL A 182 -6.26 8.69 -10.32
N GLU A 183 -5.86 9.65 -9.49
CA GLU A 183 -4.73 10.55 -9.78
C GLU A 183 -3.47 10.17 -9.02
N THR A 184 -3.61 9.66 -7.80
CA THR A 184 -2.47 9.39 -6.92
C THR A 184 -2.65 8.08 -6.16
N PHE A 185 -1.62 7.24 -6.23
CA PHE A 185 -1.35 6.20 -5.23
C PHE A 185 -0.40 6.76 -4.18
N ASP A 186 -0.93 7.04 -3.01
CA ASP A 186 -0.13 7.53 -1.89
C ASP A 186 0.61 6.40 -1.18
N GLY A 187 1.51 6.74 -0.25
CA GLY A 187 2.47 5.81 0.34
C GLY A 187 1.81 4.55 0.88
N TYR A 188 2.32 3.38 0.50
CA TYR A 188 1.89 2.09 1.04
C TYR A 188 0.39 1.75 0.85
N CYS A 189 -0.33 2.43 -0.04
CA CYS A 189 -1.79 2.32 -0.13
C CYS A 189 -2.33 0.89 -0.40
N PHE A 190 -1.55 0.03 -1.06
CA PHE A 190 -1.85 -1.40 -1.25
C PHE A 190 -0.83 -2.33 -0.57
N SER A 191 -0.01 -1.82 0.35
CA SER A 191 1.01 -2.65 1.01
C SER A 191 0.40 -3.86 1.73
N PHE A 192 1.12 -4.98 1.76
CA PHE A 192 0.72 -6.24 2.40
C PHE A 192 -0.61 -6.81 1.88
N CYS A 193 -1.07 -6.41 0.69
CA CYS A 193 -2.16 -7.12 0.00
C CYS A 193 -1.64 -8.45 -0.55
N THR A 194 -1.41 -9.42 0.33
CA THR A 194 -0.76 -10.70 0.02
C THR A 194 -1.53 -11.58 -0.95
N LYS A 195 -2.81 -11.26 -1.22
CA LYS A 195 -3.66 -11.94 -2.19
C LYS A 195 -3.74 -11.24 -3.54
N LEU A 196 -3.23 -10.01 -3.67
CA LEU A 196 -3.28 -9.26 -4.91
C LEU A 196 -2.44 -9.99 -5.97
N VAL A 197 -3.06 -10.36 -7.08
CA VAL A 197 -2.44 -11.05 -8.21
C VAL A 197 -2.16 -10.10 -9.34
N SER A 198 -3.11 -9.22 -9.67
CA SER A 198 -2.98 -8.32 -10.81
C SER A 198 -3.66 -6.98 -10.59
N ILE A 199 -3.14 -5.96 -11.28
CA ILE A 199 -3.81 -4.67 -11.43
C ILE A 199 -4.06 -4.40 -12.91
N ASN A 200 -5.14 -3.69 -13.20
CA ASN A 200 -5.52 -3.28 -14.53
C ASN A 200 -5.63 -1.75 -14.62
N ILE A 201 -4.81 -1.12 -15.46
CA ILE A 201 -4.79 0.32 -15.73
C ILE A 201 -5.07 0.51 -17.22
N LYS A 202 -6.00 1.41 -17.55
CA LYS A 202 -6.40 1.68 -18.94
C LYS A 202 -5.56 2.80 -19.55
N ASN A 203 -5.51 2.87 -20.88
CA ASN A 203 -4.88 3.96 -21.62
C ASN A 203 -5.48 5.34 -21.29
N SER A 204 -6.75 5.37 -20.87
CA SER A 204 -7.49 6.56 -20.42
C SER A 204 -7.16 7.02 -19.00
N SER A 205 -6.21 6.37 -18.32
CA SER A 205 -5.85 6.69 -16.93
C SER A 205 -5.33 8.11 -16.74
N HIS A 206 -5.82 8.79 -15.70
CA HIS A 206 -5.29 10.07 -15.22
C HIS A 206 -4.31 9.92 -14.05
N LEU A 207 -3.73 8.72 -13.83
CA LEU A 207 -2.75 8.53 -12.76
C LEU A 207 -1.54 9.45 -13.01
N GLU A 208 -1.15 10.22 -12.01
CA GLU A 208 -0.05 11.19 -12.06
C GLU A 208 1.08 10.82 -11.10
N ASN A 209 0.75 10.27 -9.94
CA ASN A 209 1.72 10.05 -8.87
C ASN A 209 1.64 8.63 -8.30
N ILE A 210 2.80 7.98 -8.18
CA ILE A 210 3.00 6.72 -7.47
C ILE A 210 4.05 6.97 -6.40
N ARG A 211 3.64 6.89 -5.13
CA ARG A 211 4.51 7.15 -3.97
C ARG A 211 5.22 5.89 -3.48
N LEU A 212 6.04 6.05 -2.44
CA LEU A 212 6.85 4.99 -1.84
C LEU A 212 6.01 3.77 -1.42
N GLY A 213 6.50 2.56 -1.73
CA GLY A 213 6.04 1.32 -1.12
C GLY A 213 4.60 0.92 -1.42
N VAL A 214 3.98 1.47 -2.48
CA VAL A 214 2.56 1.23 -2.85
C VAL A 214 2.17 -0.24 -2.82
N PHE A 215 3.05 -1.13 -3.31
CA PHE A 215 2.84 -2.59 -3.33
C PHE A 215 3.82 -3.37 -2.45
N GLN A 216 4.42 -2.73 -1.43
CA GLN A 216 5.34 -3.41 -0.52
C GLN A 216 4.66 -4.61 0.16
N GLY A 217 5.28 -5.79 0.12
CA GLY A 217 4.74 -6.99 0.74
C GLY A 217 3.57 -7.63 -0.01
N CYS A 218 3.24 -7.19 -1.22
CA CYS A 218 2.29 -7.87 -2.11
C CYS A 218 2.93 -9.11 -2.75
N THR A 219 3.11 -10.18 -1.96
CA THR A 219 3.88 -11.37 -2.33
C THR A 219 3.31 -12.19 -3.48
N ASN A 220 2.04 -11.97 -3.86
CA ASN A 220 1.39 -12.65 -4.99
C ASN A 220 1.20 -11.74 -6.21
N PHE A 221 1.62 -10.47 -6.14
CA PHE A 221 1.36 -9.52 -7.22
C PHE A 221 2.28 -9.82 -8.40
N ALA A 222 1.70 -10.38 -9.46
CA ALA A 222 2.41 -11.02 -10.55
C ALA A 222 2.36 -10.23 -11.86
N THR A 223 1.26 -9.52 -12.13
CA THR A 223 1.06 -8.88 -13.45
C THR A 223 0.39 -7.51 -13.39
N ILE A 224 0.83 -6.63 -14.29
CA ILE A 224 0.17 -5.39 -14.70
C ILE A 224 -0.19 -5.60 -16.17
N ASN A 225 -1.39 -5.20 -16.59
CA ASN A 225 -1.73 -5.24 -18.01
C ASN A 225 -0.86 -4.24 -18.80
N GLU A 226 -0.55 -4.55 -20.06
CA GLU A 226 0.12 -3.60 -20.95
C GLU A 226 -0.82 -2.42 -21.25
N PHE A 227 -0.32 -1.19 -21.13
CA PHE A 227 -1.08 0.04 -21.40
C PHE A 227 -0.14 1.21 -21.67
N ILE A 228 -0.64 2.25 -22.33
CA ILE A 228 0.04 3.52 -22.53
C ILE A 228 -0.94 4.65 -22.20
N SER A 229 -0.66 5.41 -21.15
CA SER A 229 -1.40 6.63 -20.78
C SER A 229 -0.53 7.88 -20.93
N SER A 230 -1.06 9.05 -20.57
CA SER A 230 -0.31 10.32 -20.64
C SER A 230 0.93 10.35 -19.75
N ASN A 231 0.88 9.71 -18.59
CA ASN A 231 1.92 9.81 -17.55
C ASN A 231 2.68 8.51 -17.29
N PHE A 232 2.07 7.35 -17.60
CA PHE A 232 2.64 6.04 -17.33
C PHE A 232 2.47 5.09 -18.51
N VAL A 233 3.37 4.11 -18.58
CA VAL A 233 3.33 3.01 -19.53
C VAL A 233 3.70 1.72 -18.81
N CYS A 234 2.92 0.67 -19.01
CA CYS A 234 3.38 -0.68 -18.68
C CYS A 234 3.98 -1.29 -19.94
N GLU A 235 5.26 -1.62 -19.87
CA GLU A 235 6.00 -2.26 -20.94
C GLU A 235 6.83 -3.41 -20.37
N SER A 236 6.82 -4.57 -21.02
CA SER A 236 7.54 -5.75 -20.53
C SER A 236 7.12 -6.15 -19.10
N GLY A 237 5.86 -5.95 -18.72
CA GLY A 237 5.33 -6.27 -17.38
C GLY A 237 5.86 -5.36 -16.25
N ALA A 238 6.46 -4.23 -16.60
CA ALA A 238 7.04 -3.24 -15.69
C ALA A 238 6.37 -1.88 -15.92
N LEU A 239 6.11 -1.15 -14.84
CA LEU A 239 5.46 0.17 -14.88
C LEU A 239 6.51 1.28 -14.90
N TYR A 240 6.54 2.06 -15.98
CA TYR A 240 7.42 3.19 -16.20
C TYR A 240 6.66 4.50 -16.31
N SER A 241 7.36 5.63 -16.18
CA SER A 241 6.87 6.92 -16.67
C SER A 241 6.67 6.88 -18.18
N SER A 242 5.77 7.69 -18.73
CA SER A 242 5.43 7.68 -20.16
C SER A 242 6.62 7.94 -21.09
N ASP A 243 7.60 8.72 -20.63
CA ASP A 243 8.89 8.96 -21.30
C ASP A 243 9.93 7.85 -21.12
N ARG A 244 9.61 6.80 -20.35
CA ARG A 244 10.47 5.66 -19.98
C ARG A 244 11.75 6.03 -19.23
N ASN A 245 11.86 7.25 -18.70
CA ASN A 245 13.04 7.67 -17.96
C ASN A 245 13.02 7.18 -16.50
N ARG A 246 11.87 6.76 -15.96
CA ARG A 246 11.73 6.29 -14.58
C ARG A 246 11.02 4.95 -14.52
N MET A 247 11.58 4.00 -13.79
CA MET A 247 10.98 2.70 -13.50
C MET A 247 10.33 2.73 -12.10
N HIS A 248 9.00 2.56 -12.04
CA HIS A 248 8.23 2.74 -10.81
C HIS A 248 7.90 1.43 -10.10
N VAL A 249 7.42 0.41 -10.81
CA VAL A 249 6.92 -0.83 -10.19
C VAL A 249 7.21 -2.04 -11.06
N TYR A 250 7.84 -3.04 -10.49
CA TYR A 250 7.92 -4.40 -11.00
C TYR A 250 7.14 -5.35 -10.09
N PRO A 251 6.22 -6.18 -10.60
CA PRO A 251 5.44 -7.09 -9.77
C PRO A 251 6.31 -8.09 -8.99
N PRO A 252 6.27 -8.12 -7.65
CA PRO A 252 7.13 -8.97 -6.81
C PRO A 252 7.01 -10.48 -7.07
N ALA A 253 5.83 -10.93 -7.51
CA ALA A 253 5.55 -12.32 -7.85
C ALA A 253 5.70 -12.64 -9.34
N SER A 254 6.25 -11.71 -10.14
CA SER A 254 6.62 -12.00 -11.53
C SER A 254 7.51 -13.24 -11.58
N THR A 255 7.17 -14.21 -12.43
CA THR A 255 7.90 -15.48 -12.54
C THR A 255 9.19 -15.36 -13.36
N ARG A 256 9.52 -14.17 -13.88
CA ARG A 256 10.70 -13.94 -14.70
C ARG A 256 11.95 -13.90 -13.82
N ARG A 257 12.91 -14.76 -14.14
CA ARG A 257 14.22 -14.83 -13.49
C ARG A 257 15.22 -13.81 -14.00
N TYR A 258 15.04 -13.38 -15.24
CA TYR A 258 15.91 -12.44 -15.92
C TYR A 258 15.10 -11.22 -16.33
N PHE A 259 15.63 -10.04 -16.05
CA PHE A 259 15.00 -8.78 -16.43
C PHE A 259 16.02 -7.83 -17.07
N TYR A 260 15.64 -7.22 -18.17
CA TYR A 260 16.44 -6.21 -18.86
C TYR A 260 15.71 -4.88 -18.71
N LEU A 261 16.36 -3.93 -18.02
CA LEU A 261 15.80 -2.59 -17.89
C LEU A 261 15.96 -1.85 -19.24
N LEU A 262 14.94 -1.09 -19.65
CA LEU A 262 14.95 -0.38 -20.93
C LEU A 262 16.12 0.62 -21.02
N GLU A 263 16.73 0.72 -22.20
CA GLU A 263 17.71 1.77 -22.49
C GLU A 263 17.04 3.15 -22.39
N GLY A 264 17.76 4.12 -21.82
CA GLY A 264 17.24 5.47 -21.57
C GLY A 264 16.66 5.66 -20.17
N VAL A 265 16.42 4.58 -19.40
CA VAL A 265 15.99 4.72 -17.99
C VAL A 265 17.06 5.45 -17.18
N VAL A 266 16.66 6.57 -16.58
CA VAL A 266 17.48 7.50 -15.79
C VAL A 266 17.48 7.13 -14.31
N SER A 267 16.33 6.68 -13.80
CA SER A 267 16.19 6.27 -12.39
C SER A 267 15.31 5.02 -12.21
N ILE A 268 15.71 4.21 -11.24
CA ILE A 268 14.85 3.22 -10.61
C ILE A 268 14.29 3.88 -9.35
N GLU A 269 12.96 4.01 -9.27
CA GLU A 269 12.30 4.67 -8.14
C GLU A 269 12.30 3.81 -6.88
N ASP A 270 11.92 4.43 -5.76
CA ASP A 270 11.94 3.77 -4.47
C ASP A 270 11.00 2.56 -4.44
N SER A 271 11.47 1.45 -3.85
CA SER A 271 10.73 0.17 -3.78
C SER A 271 10.34 -0.46 -5.13
N ALA A 272 10.91 -0.05 -6.26
CA ALA A 272 10.46 -0.50 -7.58
C ALA A 272 10.49 -2.02 -7.80
N PHE A 273 11.48 -2.73 -7.26
CA PHE A 273 11.63 -4.19 -7.30
C PHE A 273 11.53 -4.83 -5.90
N ILE A 274 10.87 -4.17 -4.94
CA ILE A 274 10.81 -4.66 -3.55
C ILE A 274 10.20 -6.08 -3.51
N GLY A 275 10.90 -7.00 -2.86
CA GLY A 275 10.45 -8.38 -2.65
C GLY A 275 10.33 -9.22 -3.93
N CYS A 276 11.03 -8.87 -5.02
CA CYS A 276 11.06 -9.67 -6.24
C CYS A 276 11.82 -10.98 -6.02
N THR A 277 11.14 -11.98 -5.44
CA THR A 277 11.79 -13.20 -4.95
C THR A 277 12.20 -14.16 -6.05
N HIS A 278 11.66 -14.05 -7.27
CA HIS A 278 12.03 -14.90 -8.41
C HIS A 278 13.13 -14.31 -9.30
N LEU A 279 13.45 -13.03 -9.14
CA LEU A 279 14.44 -12.33 -9.96
C LEU A 279 15.85 -12.83 -9.58
N GLU A 280 16.53 -13.47 -10.52
CA GLU A 280 17.90 -14.00 -10.36
C GLU A 280 18.97 -13.06 -10.94
N SER A 281 18.64 -12.35 -12.02
CA SER A 281 19.54 -11.38 -12.63
C SER A 281 18.79 -10.20 -13.26
N ILE A 282 19.37 -9.02 -13.13
CA ILE A 282 18.91 -7.81 -13.80
C ILE A 282 20.06 -7.14 -14.56
N LEU A 283 19.82 -6.80 -15.83
CA LEU A 283 20.72 -5.97 -16.62
C LEU A 283 20.29 -4.50 -16.49
N LEU A 284 21.21 -3.68 -15.99
CA LEU A 284 21.03 -2.23 -15.87
C LEU A 284 21.66 -1.50 -17.07
N PRO A 285 21.09 -0.38 -17.54
CA PRO A 285 21.66 0.39 -18.64
C PRO A 285 22.99 1.04 -18.23
N GLU A 286 24.03 0.81 -19.02
CA GLU A 286 25.41 1.19 -18.67
C GLU A 286 25.68 2.70 -18.66
N LYS A 287 24.91 3.47 -19.44
CA LYS A 287 25.18 4.89 -19.69
C LYS A 287 24.07 5.84 -19.25
N SER A 288 22.83 5.35 -19.17
CA SER A 288 21.66 6.18 -18.93
C SER A 288 21.18 6.16 -17.48
N LEU A 289 21.55 5.15 -16.68
CA LEU A 289 21.07 5.02 -15.31
C LEU A 289 21.96 5.79 -14.31
N PHE A 290 21.37 6.77 -13.62
CA PHE A 290 22.08 7.63 -12.66
C PHE A 290 21.64 7.44 -11.20
N LYS A 291 20.44 6.88 -10.96
CA LYS A 291 19.87 6.75 -9.62
C LYS A 291 19.20 5.40 -9.39
N ILE A 292 19.49 4.80 -8.24
CA ILE A 292 18.77 3.66 -7.67
C ILE A 292 18.07 4.11 -6.39
N GLY A 293 16.75 3.96 -6.30
CA GLY A 293 15.92 4.42 -5.18
C GLY A 293 16.09 3.61 -3.88
N GLN A 294 15.56 4.16 -2.79
CA GLN A 294 15.50 3.54 -1.47
C GLN A 294 14.74 2.21 -1.53
N SER A 295 15.26 1.17 -0.87
CA SER A 295 14.66 -0.18 -0.82
C SER A 295 14.29 -0.78 -2.17
N SER A 296 14.87 -0.29 -3.28
CA SER A 296 14.45 -0.64 -4.64
C SER A 296 14.55 -2.13 -4.93
N PHE A 297 15.57 -2.84 -4.43
CA PHE A 297 15.72 -4.29 -4.53
C PHE A 297 15.64 -4.98 -3.17
N GLU A 298 15.07 -4.34 -2.14
CA GLU A 298 14.98 -4.92 -0.81
C GLU A 298 14.23 -6.26 -0.87
N GLY A 299 14.79 -7.32 -0.26
CA GLY A 299 14.15 -8.63 -0.19
C GLY A 299 14.17 -9.43 -1.50
N CYS A 300 14.98 -9.04 -2.50
CA CYS A 300 15.22 -9.85 -3.70
C CYS A 300 16.11 -11.05 -3.38
N ILE A 301 15.54 -12.06 -2.71
CA ILE A 301 16.30 -13.16 -2.08
C ILE A 301 17.09 -14.03 -3.06
N ASN A 302 16.67 -14.13 -4.32
CA ASN A 302 17.33 -14.93 -5.35
C ASN A 302 18.18 -14.10 -6.31
N LEU A 303 18.24 -12.77 -6.16
CA LEU A 303 19.05 -11.92 -7.02
C LEU A 303 20.53 -12.25 -6.78
N ARG A 304 21.18 -12.79 -7.81
CA ARG A 304 22.56 -13.27 -7.78
C ARG A 304 23.47 -12.40 -8.60
N HIS A 305 22.98 -11.90 -9.74
CA HIS A 305 23.81 -11.17 -10.70
C HIS A 305 23.25 -9.79 -10.98
N ILE A 306 24.06 -8.78 -10.67
CA ILE A 306 23.76 -7.40 -11.01
C ILE A 306 25.07 -6.66 -11.34
N THR A 307 25.08 -5.95 -12.46
CA THR A 307 26.14 -5.00 -12.78
C THR A 307 25.70 -3.63 -12.33
N ILE A 308 26.47 -3.00 -11.43
CA ILE A 308 26.25 -1.63 -10.97
C ILE A 308 27.13 -0.71 -11.85
N PRO A 309 26.53 -0.03 -12.84
CA PRO A 309 27.29 0.76 -13.81
C PRO A 309 27.97 1.98 -13.19
N SER A 310 29.03 2.44 -13.84
CA SER A 310 29.83 3.58 -13.39
C SER A 310 29.09 4.92 -13.47
N SER A 311 28.00 4.99 -14.24
CA SER A 311 27.11 6.15 -14.38
C SER A 311 26.29 6.46 -13.13
N ILE A 312 26.12 5.50 -12.20
CA ILE A 312 25.31 5.72 -11.00
C ILE A 312 25.96 6.77 -10.10
N VAL A 313 25.18 7.81 -9.81
CA VAL A 313 25.57 8.92 -8.93
C VAL A 313 24.99 8.73 -7.52
N SER A 314 23.81 8.11 -7.41
CA SER A 314 23.11 7.93 -6.13
C SER A 314 22.48 6.55 -6.00
N ILE A 315 22.59 5.97 -4.80
CA ILE A 315 21.95 4.73 -4.40
C ILE A 315 21.25 5.02 -3.06
N GLY A 316 19.96 4.72 -3.00
CA GLY A 316 19.15 4.92 -1.80
C GLY A 316 19.53 3.97 -0.66
N GLU A 317 19.15 4.36 0.55
CA GLU A 317 19.30 3.52 1.74
C GLU A 317 18.60 2.17 1.55
N ASN A 318 19.19 1.10 2.06
CA ASN A 318 18.60 -0.25 2.04
C ASN A 318 18.24 -0.79 0.65
N ALA A 319 18.73 -0.20 -0.45
CA ALA A 319 18.35 -0.63 -1.81
C ALA A 319 18.59 -2.13 -2.08
N PHE A 320 19.56 -2.77 -1.41
CA PHE A 320 19.88 -4.20 -1.49
C PHE A 320 19.77 -4.91 -0.14
N LEU A 321 18.99 -4.36 0.80
CA LEU A 321 18.75 -4.99 2.09
C LEU A 321 18.06 -6.36 1.90
N ASN A 322 18.44 -7.36 2.69
CA ASN A 322 17.88 -8.72 2.63
C ASN A 322 18.04 -9.41 1.25
N CYS A 323 19.16 -9.18 0.56
CA CYS A 323 19.56 -9.86 -0.68
C CYS A 323 20.69 -10.88 -0.45
N PRO A 324 20.46 -12.01 0.25
CA PRO A 324 21.51 -12.96 0.63
C PRO A 324 22.23 -13.62 -0.56
N SER A 325 21.59 -13.70 -1.72
CA SER A 325 22.19 -14.28 -2.93
C SER A 325 23.16 -13.34 -3.65
N LEU A 326 23.20 -12.05 -3.29
CA LEU A 326 24.12 -11.07 -3.88
C LEU A 326 25.55 -11.13 -3.29
N ASN A 327 25.88 -12.09 -2.41
CA ASN A 327 27.14 -12.14 -1.66
C ASN A 327 28.44 -12.27 -2.48
N CYS A 328 28.40 -12.52 -3.80
CA CYS A 328 29.61 -12.59 -4.64
C CYS A 328 29.36 -12.35 -6.15
N GLY A 329 28.16 -11.91 -6.53
CA GLY A 329 27.76 -11.76 -7.94
C GLY A 329 27.50 -10.33 -8.39
N ALA A 330 27.84 -9.34 -7.54
CA ALA A 330 27.69 -7.93 -7.87
C ALA A 330 28.95 -7.39 -8.59
N LEU A 331 28.80 -7.04 -9.88
CA LEU A 331 29.86 -6.40 -10.65
C LEU A 331 29.78 -4.88 -10.50
N ILE A 332 30.57 -4.35 -9.58
CA ILE A 332 30.63 -2.91 -9.31
C ILE A 332 31.72 -2.26 -10.18
N GLN A 333 31.36 -1.26 -11.00
CA GLN A 333 32.33 -0.58 -11.89
C GLN A 333 33.10 0.57 -11.22
N ASN A 334 32.47 1.37 -10.36
CA ASN A 334 33.08 2.57 -9.76
C ASN A 334 33.76 2.29 -8.39
N ARG A 335 34.60 1.24 -8.31
CA ARG A 335 35.14 0.72 -7.03
C ARG A 335 36.18 1.63 -6.36
N GLU A 336 36.84 2.50 -7.12
CA GLU A 336 37.91 3.37 -6.58
C GLU A 336 37.36 4.62 -5.88
N ASN A 337 36.10 4.97 -6.11
CA ASN A 337 35.48 6.16 -5.54
C ASN A 337 35.00 5.91 -4.10
N LYS A 338 35.71 6.47 -3.12
CA LYS A 338 35.39 6.34 -1.68
C LYS A 338 33.97 6.78 -1.32
N THR A 339 33.43 7.80 -2.00
CA THR A 339 32.06 8.26 -1.78
C THR A 339 31.06 7.24 -2.30
N PHE A 340 31.32 6.68 -3.48
CA PHE A 340 30.50 5.61 -4.06
C PHE A 340 30.49 4.35 -3.19
N ILE A 341 31.65 3.96 -2.64
CA ILE A 341 31.74 2.86 -1.68
C ILE A 341 30.90 3.10 -0.42
N ARG A 342 30.78 4.36 0.07
CA ARG A 342 29.90 4.68 1.20
C ARG A 342 28.42 4.49 0.83
N LEU A 343 28.02 4.90 -0.37
CA LEU A 343 26.66 4.70 -0.87
C LEU A 343 26.31 3.20 -0.96
N LEU A 344 27.23 2.37 -1.44
CA LEU A 344 27.05 0.92 -1.49
C LEU A 344 26.87 0.29 -0.11
N LYS A 345 27.62 0.76 0.91
CA LYS A 345 27.43 0.28 2.28
C LYS A 345 26.05 0.68 2.83
N GLN A 346 25.62 1.91 2.60
CA GLN A 346 24.30 2.41 3.04
C GLN A 346 23.14 1.72 2.33
N SER A 347 23.36 1.26 1.10
CA SER A 347 22.35 0.49 0.37
C SER A 347 22.19 -0.95 0.88
N GLY A 348 23.02 -1.40 1.81
CA GLY A 348 23.01 -2.78 2.32
C GLY A 348 23.77 -3.78 1.45
N LEU A 349 24.49 -3.31 0.42
CA LEU A 349 25.36 -4.15 -0.39
C LEU A 349 26.75 -4.25 0.27
N ASP A 350 27.09 -5.42 0.81
CA ASP A 350 28.44 -5.64 1.36
C ASP A 350 29.49 -5.59 0.23
N ILE A 351 30.65 -4.99 0.46
CA ILE A 351 31.73 -4.93 -0.53
C ILE A 351 32.29 -6.33 -0.83
N SER A 352 32.13 -7.29 0.09
CA SER A 352 32.44 -8.70 -0.17
C SER A 352 31.62 -9.28 -1.34
N SER A 353 30.44 -8.70 -1.66
CA SER A 353 29.62 -9.02 -2.85
C SER A 353 30.34 -8.91 -4.18
N SER A 354 31.46 -8.20 -4.16
CA SER A 354 32.26 -7.85 -5.31
C SER A 354 33.40 -8.85 -5.58
N LEU A 355 33.56 -9.86 -4.71
CA LEU A 355 34.47 -11.01 -4.86
C LEU A 355 33.84 -12.06 -5.78
N TYR A 356 34.65 -12.76 -6.57
CA TYR A 356 34.17 -13.83 -7.47
C TYR A 356 33.54 -14.99 -6.70
N CYS A 357 32.33 -15.42 -7.09
CA CYS A 357 31.73 -16.66 -6.59
C CYS A 357 32.53 -17.87 -7.10
N SER A 358 33.05 -18.71 -6.20
CA SER A 358 33.77 -19.96 -6.51
C SER A 358 32.92 -21.07 -7.15
N GLY A 359 31.65 -20.81 -7.45
CA GLY A 359 30.71 -21.78 -8.00
C GLY A 359 30.62 -21.85 -9.53
N PHE A 360 31.28 -20.96 -10.28
CA PHE A 360 31.09 -20.84 -11.73
C PHE A 360 32.35 -20.51 -12.54
N SER A 361 33.55 -20.56 -11.96
CA SER A 361 34.75 -20.48 -12.79
C SER A 361 35.04 -21.84 -13.42
N CYS A 362 35.06 -21.90 -14.75
CA CYS A 362 35.85 -22.92 -15.44
C CYS A 362 37.37 -22.68 -15.27
N GLU A 363 37.76 -21.57 -14.65
CA GLU A 363 39.14 -21.30 -14.26
C GLU A 363 39.43 -21.84 -12.86
N ALA A 364 40.39 -22.78 -12.82
CA ALA A 364 41.03 -23.20 -11.60
C ALA A 364 41.68 -21.99 -10.90
N ASN A 365 41.52 -21.92 -9.58
CA ASN A 365 42.19 -20.99 -8.67
C ASN A 365 43.61 -20.65 -9.11
N ILE A 366 43.82 -19.44 -9.64
CA ILE A 366 45.14 -18.82 -9.67
C ILE A 366 45.02 -17.43 -9.07
N HIS A 367 45.52 -17.31 -7.84
CA HIS A 367 45.93 -16.04 -7.28
C HIS A 367 46.94 -15.37 -8.23
N SER A 368 46.55 -14.30 -8.92
CA SER A 368 47.45 -13.20 -9.25
C SER A 368 46.67 -11.99 -9.78
N ASN A 369 47.15 -10.82 -9.39
CA ASN A 369 46.72 -9.51 -9.89
C ASN A 369 46.61 -9.52 -11.42
N LEU A 370 45.39 -9.49 -11.97
CA LEU A 370 45.18 -9.22 -13.38
C LEU A 370 44.43 -7.89 -13.56
N HIS A 371 45.16 -6.87 -14.02
CA HIS A 371 44.60 -5.70 -14.68
C HIS A 371 43.88 -6.18 -15.96
N LEU A 372 42.57 -6.39 -15.89
CA LEU A 372 41.76 -6.61 -17.08
C LEU A 372 41.54 -5.26 -17.78
N ARG A 373 42.16 -5.11 -18.95
CA ARG A 373 41.90 -4.00 -19.89
C ARG A 373 40.49 -4.17 -20.47
N ILE A 374 39.75 -3.08 -20.43
CA ILE A 374 38.38 -2.93 -20.92
C ILE A 374 38.40 -2.91 -22.46
N THR A 375 38.38 -4.07 -23.11
CA THR A 375 38.00 -4.18 -24.54
C THR A 375 37.24 -5.46 -24.91
N GLU A 376 37.02 -6.41 -23.99
CA GLU A 376 36.31 -7.66 -24.30
C GLU A 376 35.18 -7.91 -23.30
N THR A 377 34.11 -7.10 -23.40
CA THR A 377 32.79 -7.43 -22.83
C THR A 377 31.80 -7.67 -23.96
N ALA A 378 32.01 -8.78 -24.65
CA ALA A 378 30.95 -9.56 -25.26
C ALA A 378 31.26 -11.01 -24.85
N VAL A 379 30.25 -11.82 -24.56
CA VAL A 379 30.35 -13.23 -24.14
C VAL A 379 30.39 -13.49 -22.61
N MET A 380 29.65 -12.73 -21.81
CA MET A 380 29.08 -13.28 -20.57
C MET A 380 27.61 -12.93 -20.51
N ILE A 381 26.79 -13.72 -21.21
CA ILE A 381 25.37 -14.07 -21.00
C ILE A 381 24.98 -14.85 -22.27
N LEU A 382 25.08 -16.18 -22.20
CA LEU A 382 24.30 -17.17 -22.96
C LEU A 382 24.87 -18.56 -22.62
N MET A 383 24.45 -19.09 -21.47
CA MET A 383 24.26 -20.52 -21.23
C MET A 383 23.10 -20.69 -20.25
#